data_AF-A0A7J6TRD1-F1
#
_entry.id   AF-A0A7J6TRD1-F1
#
_cell.length_a   1.000
_cell.length_b   1.000
_cell.length_c   1.000
_cell.angle_alpha   90.00
_cell.angle_beta   90.00
_cell.angle_gamma   90.00
#
_symmetry.space_group_name_H-M   'P 1'
#
loop_
_entity.id
_entity.type
_entity.pdbx_description
1 polymer ?
#
loop_
_entity_poly.entity_id
_entity_poly.type
_entity_poly.pdbx_seq_one_letter_code
_entity_poly.pdbx_strand_id
1 'polypeptide(L)'
;MKVRVKAWELALGYLPPRKEQQRSALDRKRREYRVLTREFADVFTLSTEETLPASATASQQQQYACLRQIRVDIPRTFSELSIFTSERIQKMMERILYIWAARNPTPGYVQGINDILTPFVVILLQAKAGLPIKDVNVDDETLFSDGELMEVESDAYWLLSRVLSDIKDYYTPGQPGIQRLILRLKDIVKRVDEKLASHLEDEM
;
A
#
# COMPACT_ATOMS: atom_id res chain seq x y z
N MET A 1 10.61 19.27 1.83
CA MET A 1 10.14 17.86 1.81
C MET A 1 10.34 17.11 3.14
N LYS A 2 11.51 17.19 3.80
CA LYS A 2 11.79 16.45 5.06
C LYS A 2 10.73 16.64 6.18
N VAL A 3 10.14 17.83 6.29
CA VAL A 3 9.07 18.12 7.26
C VAL A 3 7.77 17.36 6.98
N ARG A 4 7.42 17.15 5.69
CA ARG A 4 6.19 16.45 5.29
C ARG A 4 6.22 14.99 5.71
N VAL A 5 7.33 14.30 5.44
CA VAL A 5 7.51 12.90 5.83
C VAL A 5 7.41 12.78 7.34
N LYS A 6 8.17 13.60 8.06
CA LYS A 6 8.16 13.56 9.52
C LYS A 6 6.78 13.81 10.12
N ALA A 7 6.04 14.75 9.54
CA ALA A 7 4.67 15.05 9.95
C ALA A 7 3.74 13.86 9.71
N TRP A 8 3.83 13.20 8.56
CA TRP A 8 3.04 12.00 8.25
C TRP A 8 3.37 10.83 9.16
N GLU A 9 4.67 10.57 9.36
CA GLU A 9 5.14 9.51 10.26
C GLU A 9 4.65 9.73 11.70
N LEU A 10 4.60 10.98 12.19
CA LEU A 10 4.08 11.30 13.51
C LEU A 10 2.54 11.25 13.57
N ALA A 11 1.86 11.85 12.59
CA ALA A 11 0.40 11.91 12.54
C ALA A 11 -0.24 10.53 12.40
N LEU A 12 0.40 9.64 11.63
CA LEU A 12 -0.03 8.25 11.50
C LEU A 12 0.46 7.39 12.67
N GLY A 13 1.20 7.94 13.65
CA GLY A 13 1.73 7.15 14.76
C GLY A 13 2.76 6.10 14.33
N TYR A 14 3.34 6.25 13.14
CA TYR A 14 4.47 5.43 12.70
C TYR A 14 5.69 5.66 13.61
N LEU A 15 5.91 6.93 13.98
CA LEU A 15 6.94 7.37 14.91
C LEU A 15 6.37 7.76 16.27
N PRO A 16 7.07 7.43 17.37
CA PRO A 16 6.72 7.97 18.67
C PRO A 16 6.93 9.49 18.71
N PRO A 17 6.10 10.25 19.47
CA PRO A 17 6.26 11.70 19.60
C PRO A 17 7.61 12.11 20.18
N ARG A 18 8.18 11.27 21.05
CA ARG A 18 9.48 11.50 21.70
C ARG A 18 10.62 11.21 20.73
N LYS A 19 11.38 12.24 20.35
CA LYS A 19 12.50 12.15 19.40
C LYS A 19 13.52 11.07 19.76
N GLU A 20 13.85 10.93 21.05
CA GLU A 20 14.80 9.95 21.57
C GLU A 20 14.42 8.48 21.25
N GLN A 21 13.12 8.21 21.12
CA GLN A 21 12.60 6.86 20.85
C GLN A 21 12.40 6.59 19.34
N GLN A 22 12.50 7.62 18.49
CA GLN A 22 12.15 7.49 17.07
C GLN A 22 13.11 6.58 16.33
N ARG A 23 14.42 6.72 16.58
CA ARG A 23 15.44 5.91 15.89
C ARG A 23 15.30 4.43 16.23
N SER A 24 15.18 4.10 17.53
CA SER A 24 15.03 2.71 17.97
C SER A 24 13.72 2.09 17.49
N ALA A 25 12.63 2.86 17.44
CA ALA A 25 11.35 2.41 16.91
C ALA A 25 11.41 2.13 15.39
N LEU A 26 12.04 3.01 14.61
CA LEU A 26 12.26 2.82 13.17
C LEU A 26 13.12 1.57 12.92
N ASP A 27 14.26 1.48 13.58
CA ASP A 27 15.19 0.38 13.37
C ASP A 27 14.54 -0.97 13.72
N ARG A 28 13.71 -1.00 14.77
CA ARG A 28 12.92 -2.18 15.13
C ARG A 28 11.93 -2.54 14.03
N LYS A 29 11.11 -1.59 13.58
CA LYS A 29 10.11 -1.82 12.52
C LYS A 29 10.75 -2.26 11.20
N ARG A 30 11.89 -1.68 10.84
CA ARG A 30 12.66 -2.07 9.64
C ARG A 30 13.27 -3.46 9.76
N ARG A 31 13.73 -3.87 10.95
CA ARG A 31 14.17 -5.25 11.20
C ARG A 31 13.01 -6.23 11.11
N GLU A 32 11.86 -5.90 11.69
CA GLU A 32 10.65 -6.74 11.62
C GLU A 32 10.23 -6.94 10.16
N TYR A 33 10.17 -5.88 9.35
CA TYR A 33 9.84 -6.00 7.93
C TYR A 33 10.84 -6.88 7.16
N ARG A 34 12.15 -6.74 7.41
CA ARG A 34 13.17 -7.60 6.79
C ARG A 34 13.00 -9.09 7.12
N VAL A 35 12.47 -9.42 8.29
CA VAL A 35 12.14 -10.83 8.62
C VAL A 35 10.98 -11.30 7.74
N LEU A 36 9.95 -10.48 7.55
CA LEU A 36 8.81 -10.81 6.70
C LEU A 36 9.21 -11.01 5.24
N THR A 37 10.06 -10.14 4.69
CA THR A 37 10.51 -10.31 3.30
C THR A 37 11.27 -11.62 3.09
N ARG A 38 11.95 -12.14 4.12
CA ARG A 38 12.63 -13.44 4.07
C ARG A 38 11.64 -14.59 4.21
N GLU A 39 10.65 -14.45 5.09
CA GLU A 39 9.58 -15.43 5.28
C GLU A 39 8.80 -15.70 3.99
N PHE A 40 8.57 -14.66 3.18
CA PHE A 40 7.83 -14.77 1.92
C PHE A 40 8.71 -14.81 0.65
N ALA A 41 10.03 -15.00 0.79
CA ALA A 41 10.96 -14.91 -0.34
C ALA A 41 10.61 -15.86 -1.50
N ASP A 42 10.26 -17.11 -1.18
CA ASP A 42 9.94 -18.15 -2.17
C ASP A 42 8.67 -17.84 -2.97
N VAL A 43 7.75 -17.04 -2.41
CA VAL A 43 6.52 -16.65 -3.11
C VAL A 43 6.86 -15.72 -4.28
N PHE A 44 7.79 -14.80 -4.08
CA PHE A 44 8.13 -13.81 -5.10
C PHE A 44 8.91 -14.40 -6.28
N THR A 45 9.48 -15.60 -6.13
CA THR A 45 10.13 -16.33 -7.22
C THR A 45 9.16 -17.10 -8.11
N LEU A 46 7.89 -17.26 -7.69
CA LEU A 46 6.88 -17.96 -8.48
C LEU A 46 6.59 -17.21 -9.77
N SER A 47 6.57 -17.92 -10.90
CA SER A 47 6.23 -17.32 -12.19
C SER A 47 4.71 -17.16 -12.32
N THR A 48 4.27 -16.09 -12.98
CA THR A 48 2.84 -15.80 -13.21
C THR A 48 2.17 -16.80 -14.17
N GLU A 49 2.98 -17.58 -14.89
CA GLU A 49 2.59 -18.57 -15.90
C GLU A 49 2.63 -20.01 -15.39
N GLU A 50 3.21 -20.25 -14.21
CA GLU A 50 3.24 -21.59 -13.63
C GLU A 50 1.86 -21.93 -13.10
N THR A 51 1.18 -22.86 -13.78
CA THR A 51 -0.05 -23.47 -13.28
C THR A 51 0.26 -24.17 -11.97
N LEU A 52 -0.41 -23.77 -10.88
CA LEU A 52 -0.30 -24.50 -9.61
C LEU A 52 -0.61 -25.99 -9.84
N PRO A 53 0.13 -26.91 -9.20
CA PRO A 53 -0.15 -28.33 -9.31
C PRO A 53 -1.57 -28.61 -8.81
N ALA A 54 -2.25 -29.60 -9.41
CA ALA A 54 -3.61 -29.99 -9.00
C ALA A 54 -3.70 -30.42 -7.51
N SER A 55 -2.57 -30.79 -6.90
CA SER A 55 -2.42 -31.10 -5.48
C SER A 55 -2.21 -29.88 -4.57
N ALA A 56 -2.18 -28.67 -5.12
CA ALA A 56 -2.00 -27.45 -4.34
C ALA A 56 -3.13 -27.28 -3.31
N THR A 57 -2.75 -27.00 -2.07
CA THR A 57 -3.69 -26.76 -0.98
C THR A 57 -4.53 -25.50 -1.24
N ALA A 58 -5.70 -25.40 -0.62
CA ALA A 58 -6.54 -24.20 -0.71
C ALA A 58 -5.79 -22.91 -0.31
N SER A 59 -4.91 -22.99 0.70
CA SER A 59 -4.06 -21.86 1.12
C SER A 59 -3.09 -21.42 0.02
N GLN A 60 -2.46 -22.36 -0.68
CA GLN A 60 -1.53 -22.06 -1.78
C GLN A 60 -2.28 -21.46 -2.97
N GLN A 61 -3.47 -21.97 -3.29
CA GLN A 61 -4.33 -21.42 -4.34
C GLN A 61 -4.72 -19.97 -4.04
N GLN A 62 -5.10 -19.67 -2.79
CA GLN A 62 -5.44 -18.31 -2.36
C GLN A 62 -4.24 -17.37 -2.44
N GLN A 63 -3.06 -17.81 -1.97
CA GLN A 63 -1.81 -17.03 -2.05
C GLN A 63 -1.45 -16.70 -3.49
N TYR A 64 -1.52 -17.68 -4.39
CA TYR A 64 -1.23 -17.49 -5.81
C TYR A 64 -2.25 -16.57 -6.49
N ALA A 65 -3.53 -16.73 -6.21
CA ALA A 65 -4.57 -15.84 -6.72
C ALA A 65 -4.34 -14.38 -6.28
N CYS A 66 -4.01 -14.17 -5.00
CA CYS A 66 -3.66 -12.86 -4.45
C CYS A 66 -2.45 -12.25 -5.19
N LEU A 67 -1.37 -13.00 -5.35
CA LEU A 67 -0.16 -12.53 -6.02
C LEU A 67 -0.43 -12.17 -7.49
N ARG A 68 -1.17 -13.03 -8.21
CA ARG A 68 -1.54 -12.76 -9.61
C ARG A 68 -2.34 -11.48 -9.75
N GLN A 69 -3.30 -11.25 -8.86
CA GLN A 69 -4.09 -10.03 -8.89
C GLN A 69 -3.22 -8.78 -8.68
N ILE A 70 -2.32 -8.82 -7.68
CA ILE A 70 -1.36 -7.74 -7.42
C ILE A 70 -0.50 -7.46 -8.67
N ARG A 71 0.01 -8.50 -9.33
CA ARG A 71 0.82 -8.38 -10.56
C ARG A 71 0.07 -7.80 -11.75
N VAL A 72 -1.24 -7.99 -11.81
CA VAL A 72 -2.09 -7.39 -12.85
C VAL A 72 -2.39 -5.92 -12.52
N ASP A 73 -2.51 -5.57 -11.25
CA ASP A 73 -2.87 -4.21 -10.81
C ASP A 73 -1.69 -3.24 -10.84
N ILE A 74 -0.50 -3.67 -10.42
CA ILE A 74 0.68 -2.80 -10.27
C ILE A 74 1.05 -2.07 -11.57
N PRO A 75 1.18 -2.73 -12.75
CA PRO A 75 1.54 -2.02 -13.99
C PRO A 75 0.49 -0.98 -14.45
N ARG A 76 -0.75 -1.10 -13.95
CA ARG A 76 -1.85 -0.18 -14.24
C ARG A 76 -1.95 0.97 -13.24
N THR A 77 -1.21 0.89 -12.13
CA THR A 77 -1.28 1.82 -11.00
C THR A 77 -0.49 3.10 -11.33
N PHE A 78 -1.19 4.21 -11.57
CA PHE A 78 -0.61 5.52 -11.89
C PHE A 78 0.48 5.44 -13.00
N SER A 79 0.19 4.73 -14.08
CA SER A 79 1.15 4.41 -15.15
C SER A 79 1.65 5.64 -15.92
N GLU A 80 0.96 6.77 -15.80
CA GLU A 80 1.39 8.08 -16.29
C GLU A 80 2.64 8.65 -15.57
N LEU A 81 2.97 8.15 -14.38
CA LEU A 81 4.18 8.55 -13.66
C LEU A 81 5.30 7.52 -13.89
N SER A 82 6.39 7.95 -14.53
CA SER A 82 7.54 7.11 -14.91
C SER A 82 8.14 6.30 -13.76
N ILE A 83 8.04 6.78 -12.52
CA ILE A 83 8.57 6.04 -11.38
C ILE A 83 7.83 4.72 -11.13
N PHE A 84 6.54 4.64 -11.46
CA PHE A 84 5.74 3.41 -11.31
C PHE A 84 5.92 2.44 -12.49
N THR A 85 6.59 2.86 -13.57
CA THR A 85 7.02 1.94 -14.64
C THR A 85 8.35 1.25 -14.34
N SER A 86 9.10 1.70 -13.32
CA SER A 86 10.36 1.05 -12.91
C SER A 86 10.09 -0.32 -12.28
N GLU A 87 10.81 -1.35 -12.76
CA GLU A 87 10.71 -2.71 -12.24
C GLU A 87 11.09 -2.79 -10.75
N ARG A 88 12.05 -1.98 -10.28
CA ARG A 88 12.43 -1.92 -8.85
C ARG A 88 11.25 -1.49 -7.98
N ILE A 89 10.50 -0.48 -8.44
CA ILE A 89 9.32 0.03 -7.73
C ILE A 89 8.14 -0.93 -7.83
N GLN A 90 7.90 -1.54 -8.98
CA GLN A 90 6.85 -2.54 -9.12
C GLN A 90 7.10 -3.75 -8.21
N LYS A 91 8.34 -4.27 -8.17
CA LYS A 91 8.71 -5.36 -7.24
C LYS A 91 8.61 -4.94 -5.77
N MET A 92 8.96 -3.70 -5.45
CA MET A 92 8.77 -3.15 -4.09
C MET A 92 7.29 -3.14 -3.70
N MET A 93 6.43 -2.61 -4.56
CA MET A 93 4.98 -2.57 -4.32
C MET A 93 4.38 -3.98 -4.23
N GLU A 94 4.82 -4.92 -5.07
CA GLU A 94 4.39 -6.31 -5.04
C GLU A 94 4.66 -6.93 -3.67
N ARG A 95 5.89 -6.78 -3.16
CA ARG A 95 6.27 -7.29 -1.83
C ARG A 95 5.43 -6.67 -0.73
N ILE A 96 5.29 -5.35 -0.71
CA ILE A 96 4.52 -4.64 0.32
C ILE A 96 3.07 -5.14 0.34
N LEU A 97 2.40 -5.13 -0.82
CA LEU A 97 0.98 -5.48 -0.95
C LEU A 97 0.75 -6.95 -0.61
N TYR A 98 1.62 -7.84 -1.09
CA TYR A 98 1.50 -9.27 -0.82
C TYR A 98 1.71 -9.59 0.66
N ILE A 99 2.78 -9.08 1.28
CA ILE A 99 3.07 -9.31 2.71
C ILE A 99 1.94 -8.76 3.57
N TRP A 100 1.39 -7.60 3.20
CA TRP A 100 0.24 -7.05 3.92
C TRP A 100 -0.99 -7.94 3.81
N ALA A 101 -1.33 -8.40 2.61
CA ALA A 101 -2.48 -9.26 2.35
C ALA A 101 -2.36 -10.62 3.04
N ALA A 102 -1.18 -11.26 2.95
CA ALA A 102 -0.90 -12.54 3.60
C ALA A 102 -1.07 -12.48 5.13
N ARG A 103 -0.71 -11.35 5.75
CA ARG A 103 -0.88 -11.12 7.19
C ARG A 103 -2.29 -10.66 7.57
N ASN A 104 -3.13 -10.31 6.60
CA ASN A 104 -4.50 -9.84 6.80
C ASN A 104 -5.46 -10.63 5.90
N PRO A 105 -5.65 -11.96 6.12
CA PRO A 105 -6.40 -12.84 5.22
C PRO A 105 -7.87 -12.44 5.04
N THR A 106 -8.40 -11.62 5.93
CA THR A 106 -9.63 -10.86 5.72
C THR A 106 -9.31 -9.40 6.04
N PRO A 107 -9.24 -8.52 5.03
CA PRO A 107 -9.80 -8.67 3.68
C PRO A 107 -8.95 -9.41 2.63
N GLY A 108 -7.66 -9.63 2.85
CA GLY A 108 -6.71 -9.96 1.79
C GLY A 108 -6.42 -8.75 0.90
N TYR A 109 -5.85 -8.98 -0.28
CA TYR A 109 -5.67 -7.91 -1.26
C TYR A 109 -7.00 -7.58 -1.97
N VAL A 110 -7.32 -6.30 -2.05
CA VAL A 110 -8.47 -5.77 -2.78
C VAL A 110 -7.98 -4.63 -3.66
N GLN A 111 -8.43 -4.60 -4.91
CA GLN A 111 -8.09 -3.53 -5.86
C GLN A 111 -8.45 -2.16 -5.24
N GLY A 112 -7.54 -1.20 -5.35
CA GLY A 112 -7.58 0.10 -4.69
C GLY A 112 -6.63 0.22 -3.50
N ILE A 113 -6.18 -0.90 -2.89
CA ILE A 113 -5.13 -0.85 -1.86
C ILE A 113 -3.77 -0.44 -2.48
N ASN A 114 -3.51 -0.86 -3.71
CA ASN A 114 -2.38 -0.41 -4.52
C ASN A 114 -2.34 1.12 -4.63
N ASP A 115 -3.50 1.77 -4.78
CA ASP A 115 -3.59 3.23 -4.90
C ASP A 115 -3.33 3.94 -3.55
N ILE A 116 -3.67 3.32 -2.42
CA ILE A 116 -3.32 3.86 -1.09
C ILE A 116 -1.81 3.80 -0.84
N LEU A 117 -1.12 2.83 -1.42
CA LEU A 117 0.33 2.68 -1.25
C LEU A 117 1.11 3.79 -1.97
N THR A 118 0.63 4.27 -3.12
CA THR A 118 1.40 5.15 -4.01
C THR A 118 1.85 6.48 -3.38
N PRO A 119 1.04 7.19 -2.56
CA PRO A 119 1.48 8.45 -1.96
C PRO A 119 2.62 8.24 -0.96
N PHE A 120 2.65 7.10 -0.25
CA PHE A 120 3.74 6.78 0.67
C PHE A 120 5.04 6.51 -0.08
N VAL A 121 4.99 5.73 -1.16
CA VAL A 121 6.15 5.45 -2.01
C VAL A 121 6.73 6.75 -2.55
N VAL A 122 5.90 7.62 -3.13
CA VAL A 122 6.32 8.93 -3.67
C VAL A 122 6.97 9.80 -2.60
N ILE A 123 6.29 9.99 -1.47
CA ILE A 123 6.76 10.92 -0.42
C ILE A 123 8.07 10.42 0.21
N LEU A 124 8.22 9.12 0.42
CA LEU A 124 9.43 8.52 0.99
C LEU A 124 10.62 8.59 0.03
N LEU A 125 10.42 8.27 -1.25
CA LEU A 125 11.47 8.37 -2.28
C LEU A 125 11.94 9.82 -2.46
N GLN A 126 11.01 10.78 -2.54
CA GLN A 126 11.35 12.21 -2.59
C GLN A 126 12.16 12.66 -1.38
N ALA A 127 11.84 12.16 -0.20
CA ALA A 127 12.53 12.56 1.01
C ALA A 127 13.93 11.97 1.13
N LYS A 128 14.14 10.77 0.61
CA LYS A 128 15.44 10.12 0.52
C LYS A 128 16.32 10.77 -0.55
N ALA A 129 15.82 10.94 -1.78
CA ALA A 129 16.57 11.61 -2.85
C ALA A 129 16.78 13.11 -2.62
N GLY A 130 15.86 13.78 -1.91
CA GLY A 130 15.86 15.23 -1.77
C GLY A 130 15.43 15.97 -3.05
N LEU A 131 14.81 15.27 -4.00
CA LEU A 131 14.43 15.77 -5.33
C LEU A 131 12.90 15.74 -5.54
N PRO A 132 12.36 16.56 -6.46
CA PRO A 132 11.00 16.39 -6.98
C PRO A 132 10.82 15.01 -7.62
N ILE A 133 9.62 14.42 -7.55
CA ILE A 133 9.40 13.01 -7.94
C ILE A 133 9.71 12.77 -9.41
N LYS A 134 9.44 13.77 -10.26
CA LYS A 134 9.73 13.77 -11.70
C LYS A 134 11.23 13.64 -12.02
N ASP A 135 12.09 14.03 -11.07
CA ASP A 135 13.55 14.03 -11.21
C ASP A 135 14.18 12.86 -10.43
N VAL A 136 13.38 12.03 -9.76
CA VAL A 136 13.84 10.86 -9.02
C VAL A 136 14.04 9.70 -10.00
N ASN A 137 15.29 9.28 -10.19
CA ASN A 137 15.62 8.03 -10.87
C ASN A 137 15.99 6.96 -9.83
N VAL A 138 15.13 5.96 -9.69
CA VAL A 138 15.32 4.85 -8.74
C VAL A 138 16.35 3.84 -9.21
N ASP A 139 16.71 3.85 -10.50
CA ASP A 139 17.72 2.96 -11.08
C ASP A 139 19.13 3.59 -11.03
N ASP A 140 19.23 4.85 -10.59
CA ASP A 140 20.50 5.51 -10.29
C ASP A 140 21.03 5.07 -8.91
N GLU A 141 22.03 4.20 -8.91
CA GLU A 141 22.67 3.69 -7.69
C GLU A 141 23.34 4.79 -6.85
N THR A 142 23.64 5.95 -7.44
CA THR A 142 24.17 7.11 -6.68
C THR A 142 23.09 7.82 -5.88
N LEU A 143 21.82 7.69 -6.28
CA LEU A 143 20.67 8.23 -5.57
C LEU A 143 20.09 7.24 -4.56
N PHE A 144 20.09 5.94 -4.88
CA PHE A 144 19.57 4.91 -4.00
C PHE A 144 20.40 3.64 -3.98
N SER A 145 20.95 3.32 -2.81
CA SER A 145 21.41 1.97 -2.51
C SER A 145 20.22 1.00 -2.31
N ASP A 146 20.45 -0.30 -2.51
CA ASP A 146 19.45 -1.34 -2.19
C ASP A 146 19.00 -1.28 -0.72
N GLY A 147 19.94 -0.93 0.18
CA GLY A 147 19.64 -0.73 1.59
C GLY A 147 18.64 0.39 1.83
N GLU A 148 18.77 1.51 1.13
CA GLU A 148 17.85 2.66 1.25
C GLU A 148 16.49 2.39 0.64
N LEU A 149 16.42 1.70 -0.50
CA LEU A 149 15.14 1.26 -1.05
C LEU A 149 14.44 0.28 -0.11
N MET A 150 15.16 -0.61 0.55
CA MET A 150 14.60 -1.51 1.56
C MET A 150 14.06 -0.75 2.79
N GLU A 151 14.69 0.36 3.17
CA GLU A 151 14.15 1.24 4.21
C GLU A 151 12.86 1.93 3.77
N VAL A 152 12.83 2.46 2.54
CA VAL A 152 11.63 3.06 1.95
C VAL A 152 10.49 2.04 1.89
N GLU A 153 10.79 0.83 1.43
CA GLU A 153 9.85 -0.27 1.33
C GLU A 153 9.25 -0.60 2.71
N SER A 154 10.11 -0.75 3.72
CA SER A 154 9.66 -1.03 5.09
C SER A 154 8.81 0.10 5.66
N ASP A 155 9.21 1.36 5.47
CA ASP A 155 8.47 2.49 6.02
C ASP A 155 7.09 2.59 5.34
N ALA A 156 7.03 2.37 4.02
CA ALA A 156 5.79 2.36 3.25
C ALA A 156 4.84 1.24 3.71
N TYR A 157 5.36 0.02 3.97
CA TYR A 157 4.57 -1.09 4.49
C TYR A 157 3.86 -0.74 5.80
N TRP A 158 4.58 -0.13 6.74
CA TRP A 158 4.02 0.20 8.04
C TRP A 158 3.04 1.37 8.01
N LEU A 159 3.30 2.37 7.16
CA LEU A 159 2.37 3.48 6.93
C LEU A 159 1.07 2.99 6.29
N LEU A 160 1.17 2.14 5.26
CA LEU A 160 0.02 1.47 4.66
C LEU A 160 -0.75 0.64 5.70
N SER A 161 -0.04 -0.19 6.45
CA SER A 161 -0.64 -1.05 7.49
C SER A 161 -1.42 -0.25 8.52
N ARG A 162 -0.89 0.91 8.91
CA ARG A 162 -1.58 1.80 9.85
C ARG A 162 -2.86 2.37 9.25
N VAL A 163 -2.81 2.94 8.05
CA VAL A 163 -4.01 3.50 7.43
C VAL A 163 -5.08 2.43 7.25
N LEU A 164 -4.72 1.27 6.71
CA LEU A 164 -5.65 0.17 6.50
C LEU A 164 -6.21 -0.39 7.80
N SER A 165 -5.52 -0.26 8.94
CA SER A 165 -6.08 -0.66 10.23
C SER A 165 -7.27 0.20 10.67
N ASP A 166 -7.33 1.46 10.22
CA ASP A 166 -8.41 2.40 10.55
C ASP A 166 -9.60 2.31 9.57
N ILE A 167 -9.39 1.78 8.35
CA ILE A 167 -10.42 1.63 7.30
C ILE A 167 -10.63 0.17 6.87
N LYS A 168 -10.31 -0.79 7.75
CA LYS A 168 -10.31 -2.22 7.40
C LYS A 168 -11.67 -2.70 6.89
N ASP A 169 -12.75 -2.20 7.47
CA ASP A 169 -14.14 -2.49 7.14
C ASP A 169 -14.56 -2.01 5.73
N TYR A 170 -13.73 -1.21 5.06
CA TYR A 170 -13.98 -0.75 3.69
C TYR A 170 -13.60 -1.85 2.68
N TYR A 171 -12.71 -2.75 3.09
CA TYR A 171 -12.15 -3.81 2.24
C TYR A 171 -12.64 -5.20 2.64
N THR A 172 -13.20 -5.39 3.83
CA THR A 172 -13.79 -6.68 4.22
C THR A 172 -14.94 -7.07 3.30
N PRO A 173 -15.24 -8.38 3.13
CA PRO A 173 -16.35 -8.85 2.30
C PRO A 173 -17.66 -8.11 2.62
N GLY A 174 -18.38 -7.68 1.57
CA GLY A 174 -19.58 -6.85 1.69
C GLY A 174 -19.34 -5.36 1.93
N GLN A 175 -18.08 -4.94 2.15
CA GLN A 175 -17.64 -3.55 2.30
C GLN A 175 -18.55 -2.69 3.21
N PRO A 176 -18.87 -3.13 4.44
CA PRO A 176 -19.83 -2.47 5.30
C PRO A 176 -19.42 -1.02 5.66
N GLY A 177 -18.12 -0.71 5.69
CA GLY A 177 -17.65 0.65 5.90
C GLY A 177 -17.98 1.59 4.74
N ILE A 178 -17.87 1.12 3.50
CA ILE A 178 -18.26 1.87 2.30
C ILE A 178 -19.77 2.11 2.29
N GLN A 179 -20.57 1.09 2.62
CA GLN A 179 -22.03 1.24 2.70
C GLN A 179 -22.44 2.32 3.72
N ARG A 180 -21.82 2.32 4.91
CA ARG A 180 -22.04 3.38 5.92
C ARG A 180 -21.64 4.77 5.41
N LEU A 181 -20.54 4.86 4.66
CA LEU A 181 -20.07 6.12 4.09
C LEU A 181 -21.08 6.67 3.06
N ILE A 182 -21.58 5.81 2.17
CA ILE A 182 -22.58 6.17 1.16
C ILE A 182 -23.88 6.66 1.83
N LEU A 183 -24.38 5.94 2.85
CA LEU A 183 -25.56 6.37 3.60
C LEU A 183 -25.35 7.74 4.27
N ARG A 184 -24.18 7.94 4.89
CA ARG A 184 -23.84 9.23 5.50
C ARG A 184 -23.75 10.35 4.46
N LEU A 185 -23.17 10.08 3.28
CA LEU A 185 -23.11 11.03 2.18
C LEU A 185 -24.51 11.40 1.70
N LYS A 186 -25.39 10.42 1.51
CA LYS A 186 -26.80 10.62 1.16
C LYS A 186 -27.50 11.55 2.16
N ASP A 187 -27.33 11.29 3.46
CA ASP A 187 -27.90 12.12 4.52
C ASP A 187 -27.37 13.56 4.50
N ILE A 188 -26.08 13.75 4.21
CA ILE A 188 -25.47 15.09 4.10
C ILE A 188 -26.02 15.83 2.88
N VAL A 189 -26.05 15.19 1.72
CA VAL A 189 -26.56 15.80 0.47
C VAL A 189 -28.02 16.21 0.66
N LYS A 190 -28.86 15.34 1.24
CA LYS A 190 -30.26 15.65 1.54
C LYS A 190 -30.43 16.88 2.45
N ARG A 191 -29.53 17.10 3.40
CA ARG A 191 -29.58 18.25 4.31
C ARG A 191 -29.08 19.55 3.70
N VAL A 192 -28.09 19.47 2.79
CA VAL A 192 -27.43 20.64 2.21
C VAL A 192 -28.10 21.09 0.92
N ASP A 193 -28.54 20.13 0.09
CA ASP A 193 -29.15 20.36 -1.21
C ASP A 193 -30.23 19.30 -1.49
N GLU A 194 -31.43 19.57 -0.99
CA GLU A 194 -32.59 18.68 -1.15
C GLU A 194 -32.98 18.49 -2.62
N LYS A 195 -32.82 19.52 -3.46
CA LYS A 195 -33.15 19.43 -4.89
C LYS A 195 -32.23 18.44 -5.61
N LEU A 196 -30.92 18.52 -5.33
CA LEU A 196 -29.96 17.56 -5.86
C LEU A 196 -30.25 16.15 -5.33
N ALA A 197 -30.58 16.02 -4.04
CA ALA A 197 -30.91 14.73 -3.44
C ALA A 197 -32.12 14.07 -4.12
N SER A 198 -33.20 14.80 -4.35
CA SER A 198 -34.39 14.29 -5.05
C SER A 198 -34.08 13.92 -6.50
N HIS A 199 -33.34 14.77 -7.23
CA HIS A 199 -32.95 14.45 -8.59
C HIS A 199 -32.14 13.15 -8.68
N LEU A 200 -31.21 12.91 -7.76
CA LEU A 200 -30.43 11.66 -7.72
C LEU A 200 -31.29 10.44 -7.36
N GLU A 201 -32.33 10.60 -6.53
CA GLU A 201 -33.26 9.50 -6.21
C GLU A 201 -34.18 9.15 -7.39
N ASP A 202 -34.55 10.14 -8.22
CA ASP A 202 -35.42 9.96 -9.38
C ASP A 202 -34.68 9.32 -10.59
N GLU A 203 -33.36 9.50 -10.68
CA GLU A 203 -32.51 8.98 -11.77
C GLU A 203 -31.88 7.60 -11.47
N MET A 204 -32.16 7.03 -10.29
CA MET A 204 -31.70 5.69 -9.88
C MET A 204 -32.74 4.59 -10.16
#